data_AF-A0A1M5KZZ9-F1
#
_entry.id   AF-A0A1M5KZZ9-F1
#
_cell.length_a   1.000
_cell.length_b   1.000
_cell.length_c   1.000
_cell.angle_alpha   90.00
_cell.angle_beta   90.00
_cell.angle_gamma   90.00
#
_symmetry.space_group_name_H-M   'P 1'
#
loop_
_entity.id
_entity.type
_entity.pdbx_description
1 polymer ?
#
loop_
_entity_poly.entity_id
_entity_poly.type
_entity_poly.pdbx_seq_one_letter_code
_entity_poly.pdbx_strand_id
1 'polypeptide(L)'
;MDIDLADLPDNVETLQRMVRTLATERADLTEAQAEIERLRLIVQKLQRSQFGRRAERLDDDQLQFGFEDLHADIARVEATLPSATVKTPRSRPDRPSLPTHLPREDMRLDLEHQACPCCGGDRPILSER
;
A
#
# COMPACT_ATOMS: atom_id res chain seq x y z
N MET A 1 -33.78 22.47 -8.31
CA MET A 1 -34.92 23.32 -8.69
C MET A 1 -34.40 24.74 -8.73
N ASP A 2 -34.41 25.40 -9.88
CA ASP A 2 -34.14 26.83 -9.94
C ASP A 2 -35.43 27.54 -9.51
N ILE A 3 -35.39 28.14 -8.33
CA ILE A 3 -36.47 29.00 -7.85
C ILE A 3 -36.23 30.36 -8.49
N ASP A 4 -37.17 30.80 -9.34
CA ASP A 4 -37.15 32.17 -9.85
C ASP A 4 -37.42 33.13 -8.68
N LEU A 5 -36.37 33.85 -8.29
CA LEU A 5 -36.41 34.80 -7.18
C LEU A 5 -37.28 36.03 -7.48
N ALA A 6 -37.64 36.25 -8.75
CA ALA A 6 -38.48 37.37 -9.17
C ALA A 6 -40.00 37.09 -9.05
N ASP A 7 -40.41 35.83 -8.90
CA ASP A 7 -41.81 35.40 -8.83
C ASP A 7 -42.10 34.63 -7.53
N LEU A 8 -41.72 35.23 -6.40
CA LEU A 8 -42.03 34.66 -5.09
C LEU A 8 -43.47 34.96 -4.69
N PRO A 9 -44.18 33.99 -4.08
CA PRO A 9 -45.49 34.26 -3.51
C PRO A 9 -45.38 35.23 -2.33
N ASP A 10 -46.20 36.29 -2.32
CA ASP A 10 -46.22 37.31 -1.26
C ASP A 10 -46.80 36.82 0.09
N ASN A 11 -47.37 35.61 0.13
CA ASN A 11 -47.92 35.05 1.36
C ASN A 11 -46.80 34.53 2.28
N VAL A 12 -46.65 35.18 3.43
CA VAL A 12 -45.69 34.83 4.48
C VAL A 12 -45.78 33.36 4.90
N GLU A 13 -46.97 32.78 4.99
CA GLU A 13 -47.15 31.37 5.37
C GLU A 13 -46.60 30.42 4.30
N THR A 14 -46.80 30.75 3.02
CA THR A 14 -46.27 29.99 1.89
C THR A 14 -44.75 30.05 1.87
N LEU A 15 -44.17 31.23 2.07
CA LEU A 15 -42.72 31.41 2.16
C LEU A 15 -42.12 30.64 3.34
N GLN A 16 -42.73 30.68 4.52
CA GLN A 16 -42.28 29.91 5.68
C GLN A 16 -42.31 28.40 5.41
N ARG A 17 -43.33 27.90 4.71
CA ARG A 17 -43.42 26.50 4.33
C ARG A 17 -42.31 26.11 3.36
N MET A 18 -42.08 26.90 2.32
CA MET A 18 -41.00 26.68 1.35
C MET A 18 -39.63 26.67 2.03
N VAL A 19 -39.35 27.63 2.93
CA VAL A 19 -38.09 27.67 3.67
C VAL A 19 -37.88 26.42 4.53
N ARG A 20 -38.93 25.92 5.19
CA ARG A 20 -38.85 24.66 5.96
C ARG A 20 -38.54 23.47 5.05
N THR A 21 -39.20 23.38 3.89
CA THR A 21 -38.95 22.33 2.90
C THR A 21 -37.51 22.39 2.36
N LEU A 22 -37.03 23.59 2.01
CA LEU A 22 -35.65 23.76 1.55
C LEU A 22 -34.62 23.41 2.64
N ALA A 23 -34.93 23.71 3.90
CA ALA A 23 -34.07 23.35 5.02
C ALA A 23 -33.98 21.82 5.18
N THR A 24 -35.09 21.09 5.04
CA THR A 24 -35.09 19.62 5.10
C THR A 24 -34.37 19.02 3.89
N GLU A 25 -34.66 19.48 2.68
CA GLU A 25 -33.99 19.00 1.46
C GLU A 25 -32.48 19.25 1.51
N ARG A 26 -32.05 20.39 2.06
CA ARG A 26 -30.64 20.71 2.21
C ARG A 26 -29.96 19.79 3.22
N ALA A 27 -30.63 19.42 4.32
CA ALA A 27 -30.11 18.44 5.26
C ALA A 27 -29.94 17.06 4.58
N ASP A 28 -30.96 16.60 3.85
CA ASP A 28 -30.91 15.33 3.12
C ASP A 28 -29.80 15.31 2.07
N LEU A 29 -29.61 16.42 1.34
CA LEU A 29 -28.51 16.56 0.38
C LEU A 29 -27.15 16.49 1.04
N THR A 30 -26.96 17.09 2.22
CA THR A 30 -25.69 17.00 2.94
C THR A 30 -25.39 15.58 3.41
N GLU A 31 -26.40 14.85 3.87
CA GLU A 31 -26.27 13.44 4.26
C GLU A 31 -25.93 12.56 3.05
N ALA A 32 -26.64 12.75 1.93
CA ALA A 32 -26.36 12.03 0.69
C ALA A 32 -24.95 12.30 0.17
N GLN A 33 -24.46 13.55 0.25
CA GLN A 33 -23.09 13.90 -0.14
C GLN A 33 -22.05 13.20 0.74
N ALA A 34 -22.27 13.17 2.06
CA ALA A 34 -21.38 12.46 2.99
C ALA A 34 -21.34 10.95 2.69
N GLU A 35 -22.47 10.33 2.39
CA GLU A 35 -22.51 8.91 2.03
C GLU A 35 -21.85 8.65 0.67
N ILE A 36 -22.01 9.53 -0.31
CA ILE A 36 -21.30 9.45 -1.60
C ILE A 36 -19.78 9.50 -1.37
N GLU A 37 -19.29 10.41 -0.53
CA GLU A 37 -17.86 10.51 -0.21
C GLU A 37 -17.35 9.23 0.47
N ARG A 38 -18.10 8.72 1.45
CA ARG A 38 -17.78 7.46 2.12
C ARG A 38 -17.71 6.30 1.14
N LEU A 39 -18.71 6.15 0.26
CA LEU A 39 -18.76 5.08 -0.73
C LEU A 39 -17.61 5.21 -1.73
N ARG A 40 -17.28 6.42 -2.18
CA ARG A 40 -16.11 6.68 -3.05
C ARG A 40 -14.81 6.23 -2.39
N LEU A 41 -14.61 6.52 -1.11
CA LEU A 41 -13.43 6.08 -0.35
C LEU A 41 -13.36 4.55 -0.26
N ILE A 42 -14.48 3.87 -0.01
CA ILE A 42 -14.55 2.40 0.03
C ILE A 42 -14.19 1.81 -1.34
N VAL A 43 -14.77 2.33 -2.42
CA VAL A 43 -14.48 1.89 -3.79
C VAL A 43 -13.00 2.08 -4.12
N GLN A 44 -12.42 3.24 -3.79
CA GLN A 44 -11.00 3.51 -4.02
C GLN A 44 -10.11 2.51 -3.25
N LYS A 45 -10.45 2.21 -1.99
CA LYS A 45 -9.71 1.22 -1.18
C LYS A 45 -9.79 -0.18 -1.80
N LEU A 46 -10.97 -0.58 -2.27
CA LEU A 46 -11.16 -1.87 -2.95
C LEU A 46 -10.37 -1.95 -4.25
N GLN A 47 -10.43 -0.90 -5.08
CA GLN A 47 -9.66 -0.82 -6.32
C GLN A 47 -8.15 -0.92 -6.06
N ARG A 48 -7.62 -0.21 -5.05
CA ARG A 48 -6.20 -0.34 -4.67
C ARG A 48 -5.85 -1.74 -4.18
N SER A 49 -6.75 -2.39 -3.44
CA SER A 49 -6.51 -3.76 -2.97
C SER A 49 -6.49 -4.79 -4.12
N GLN A 50 -7.36 -4.63 -5.12
CA GLN A 50 -7.51 -5.56 -6.24
C GLN A 50 -6.47 -5.32 -7.34
N PHE A 51 -6.23 -4.05 -7.66
CA PHE A 51 -5.37 -3.66 -8.78
C PHE A 51 -4.02 -3.08 -8.33
N GLY A 52 -3.91 -2.47 -7.16
CA GLY A 52 -2.66 -1.87 -6.68
C GLY A 52 -1.55 -2.90 -6.48
N ARG A 53 -1.86 -4.06 -5.90
CA ARG A 53 -0.89 -5.18 -5.82
C ARG A 53 -0.47 -5.72 -7.19
N ARG A 54 -1.32 -5.60 -8.21
CA ARG A 54 -0.96 -5.97 -9.60
C ARG A 54 -0.10 -4.90 -10.26
N ALA A 55 -0.35 -3.62 -9.98
CA ALA A 55 0.44 -2.51 -10.50
C ALA A 55 1.83 -2.38 -9.83
N GLU A 56 2.01 -2.92 -8.62
CA GLU A 56 3.33 -3.06 -7.97
C GLU A 56 4.12 -4.28 -8.44
N ARG A 57 3.47 -5.25 -9.11
CA ARG A 57 4.17 -6.37 -9.74
C ARG A 57 4.69 -5.92 -11.10
N LEU A 58 6.00 -5.76 -11.20
CA LEU A 58 6.69 -5.72 -12.48
C LEU A 58 6.47 -7.08 -13.16
N ASP A 59 6.08 -7.06 -14.43
CA ASP A 59 6.09 -8.28 -15.24
C ASP A 59 7.54 -8.70 -15.52
N ASP A 60 7.72 -9.93 -16.00
CA ASP A 60 9.06 -10.50 -16.21
C ASP A 60 9.87 -9.71 -17.26
N ASP A 61 9.21 -9.10 -18.25
CA ASP A 61 9.86 -8.29 -19.28
C ASP A 61 10.34 -6.94 -18.69
N GLN A 62 9.54 -6.32 -17.81
CA GLN A 62 9.92 -5.10 -17.08
C GLN A 62 11.06 -5.34 -16.09
N LEU A 63 11.07 -6.50 -15.42
CA LEU A 63 12.20 -6.92 -14.57
C LEU A 63 13.47 -7.13 -15.40
N GLN A 64 13.34 -7.82 -16.54
CA GLN A 64 14.44 -8.07 -17.45
C GLN A 64 15.06 -6.77 -17.98
N PHE A 65 14.23 -5.81 -18.38
CA PHE A 65 14.70 -4.48 -18.79
C PHE A 65 15.48 -3.77 -17.67
N GLY A 66 14.99 -3.83 -16.43
CA GLY A 66 15.69 -3.27 -15.27
C GLY A 66 17.05 -3.94 -15.02
N PHE A 67 17.17 -5.25 -15.24
CA PHE A 67 18.46 -5.96 -15.15
C PHE A 67 19.42 -5.55 -16.27
N GLU A 68 18.91 -5.35 -17.49
CA GLU A 68 19.71 -4.91 -18.64
C GLU A 68 20.31 -3.51 -18.41
N ASP A 69 19.50 -2.57 -17.92
CA ASP A 69 19.97 -1.22 -17.54
C ASP A 69 21.04 -1.29 -16.44
N LEU A 70 20.81 -2.10 -15.40
CA LEU A 70 21.79 -2.33 -14.33
C LEU A 70 23.11 -2.92 -14.85
N HIS A 71 23.04 -3.89 -15.75
CA HIS A 71 24.22 -4.49 -16.38
C HIS A 71 24.98 -3.47 -17.23
N ALA A 72 24.27 -2.64 -18.00
CA ALA A 72 24.88 -1.57 -18.78
C ALA A 72 25.60 -0.56 -17.87
N ASP A 73 24.99 -0.19 -16.76
CA ASP A 73 25.57 0.71 -15.76
C ASP A 73 26.85 0.13 -15.14
N ILE A 74 26.82 -1.15 -14.73
CA ILE A 74 27.99 -1.86 -14.21
C ILE A 74 29.10 -1.88 -15.27
N ALA A 75 28.79 -2.24 -16.51
CA ALA A 75 29.77 -2.29 -17.59
C ALA A 75 30.41 -0.92 -17.86
N ARG A 76 29.64 0.18 -17.79
CA ARG A 76 30.18 1.54 -17.90
C ARG A 76 31.18 1.85 -16.76
N VAL A 77 30.86 1.47 -15.53
CA VAL A 77 31.76 1.66 -14.38
C VAL A 77 33.03 0.82 -14.55
N GLU A 78 32.90 -0.46 -14.91
CA GLU A 78 34.02 -1.38 -15.15
C GLU A 78 34.95 -0.87 -16.25
N ALA A 79 34.41 -0.31 -17.33
CA ALA A 79 35.21 0.27 -18.41
C ALA A 79 36.07 1.46 -17.97
N THR A 80 35.67 2.17 -16.90
CA THR A 80 36.43 3.29 -16.33
C THR A 80 37.37 2.89 -15.20
N LEU A 81 37.26 1.67 -14.67
CA LEU A 81 38.15 1.19 -13.63
C LEU A 81 39.49 0.77 -14.26
N PRO A 82 40.63 1.16 -13.67
CA PRO A 82 41.93 0.64 -14.11
C PRO A 82 41.93 -0.89 -13.94
N SER A 83 42.51 -1.61 -14.92
CA SER A 83 42.63 -3.07 -14.87
C SER A 83 43.34 -3.47 -13.56
N ALA A 84 42.56 -3.87 -12.56
CA ALA A 84 43.10 -4.40 -11.34
C ALA A 84 43.65 -5.77 -11.71
N THR A 85 44.98 -5.87 -11.77
CA THR A 85 45.71 -7.14 -11.74
C THR A 85 45.01 -8.06 -10.76
N VAL A 86 44.56 -9.22 -11.26
CA VAL A 86 43.78 -10.22 -10.54
C VAL A 86 44.30 -10.34 -9.10
N LYS A 87 43.60 -9.67 -8.17
CA LYS A 87 43.85 -9.91 -6.75
C LYS A 87 43.34 -11.32 -6.54
N THR A 88 44.27 -12.20 -6.18
CA THR A 88 44.00 -13.53 -5.66
C THR A 88 42.75 -13.50 -4.80
N PRO A 89 41.86 -14.53 -4.87
CA PRO A 89 40.64 -14.52 -4.09
C PRO A 89 41.04 -14.30 -2.64
N ARG A 90 40.63 -13.15 -2.07
CA ARG A 90 40.77 -12.91 -0.64
C ARG A 90 40.01 -14.06 -0.01
N SER A 91 40.75 -15.01 0.57
CA SER A 91 40.23 -16.01 1.48
C SER A 91 39.26 -15.26 2.39
N ARG A 92 37.98 -15.68 2.36
CA ARG A 92 37.00 -15.18 3.31
C ARG A 92 37.68 -15.28 4.67
N PRO A 93 37.73 -14.22 5.50
CA PRO A 93 38.18 -14.39 6.86
C PRO A 93 37.29 -15.47 7.45
N ASP A 94 37.86 -16.64 7.74
CA ASP A 94 37.19 -17.70 8.47
C ASP A 94 36.77 -17.05 9.78
N ARG A 95 35.48 -16.73 9.90
CA ARG A 95 34.93 -16.36 11.19
C ARG A 95 34.94 -17.66 11.99
N PRO A 96 35.80 -17.80 13.01
CA PRO A 96 35.76 -18.99 13.83
C PRO A 96 34.36 -19.08 14.43
N SER A 97 33.76 -20.26 14.37
CA SER A 97 32.50 -20.52 15.04
C SER A 97 32.64 -20.21 16.53
N LEU A 98 31.55 -19.78 17.15
CA LEU A 98 31.55 -19.49 18.58
C LEU A 98 32.00 -20.74 19.37
N PRO A 99 33.00 -20.63 20.26
CA PRO A 99 33.50 -21.78 21.01
C PRO A 99 32.42 -22.50 21.81
N THR A 100 32.52 -23.84 21.89
CA THR A 100 31.53 -24.72 22.54
C THR A 100 31.33 -24.44 24.03
N HIS A 101 32.31 -23.84 24.69
CA HIS A 101 32.28 -23.53 26.13
C HIS A 101 31.60 -22.19 26.45
N LEU A 102 31.24 -21.38 25.45
CA LEU A 102 30.42 -20.21 25.71
C LEU A 102 28.98 -20.66 26.02
N PRO A 103 28.35 -20.10 27.05
CA PRO A 103 26.92 -20.33 27.29
C PRO A 103 26.12 -19.87 26.08
N ARG A 104 25.21 -20.74 25.61
CA ARG A 104 24.27 -20.43 24.54
C ARG A 104 22.89 -20.25 25.16
N GLU A 105 22.20 -19.19 24.78
CA GLU A 105 20.82 -18.96 25.15
C GLU A 105 19.95 -19.04 23.90
N ASP A 106 19.05 -20.03 23.85
CA ASP A 106 18.09 -20.18 22.77
C ASP A 106 16.81 -19.42 23.12
N MET A 107 16.56 -18.28 22.47
CA MET A 107 15.30 -17.56 22.58
C MET A 107 14.38 -17.92 21.42
N ARG A 108 13.32 -18.69 21.69
CA ARG A 108 12.24 -18.94 20.73
C ARG A 108 11.25 -17.79 20.78
N LEU A 109 11.12 -17.08 19.67
CA LEU A 109 10.10 -16.05 19.48
C LEU A 109 8.94 -16.68 18.71
N ASP A 110 7.84 -16.97 19.41
CA ASP A 110 6.61 -17.46 18.79
C ASP A 110 5.58 -16.33 18.66
N LEU A 111 4.58 -16.53 17.82
CA LEU A 111 3.48 -15.60 17.62
C LEU A 111 2.41 -15.83 18.70
N GLU A 112 1.85 -14.75 19.24
CA GLU A 112 0.70 -14.83 20.17
C GLU A 112 -0.53 -15.49 19.52
N HIS A 113 -0.68 -15.35 18.20
CA HIS A 113 -1.80 -15.89 17.44
C HIS A 113 -1.30 -16.63 16.19
N GLN A 114 -1.57 -17.93 16.13
CA GLN A 114 -1.16 -18.82 15.03
C GLN A 114 -2.03 -18.66 13.78
N ALA A 115 -3.22 -18.05 13.90
CA ALA A 115 -4.09 -17.72 12.78
C ALA A 115 -3.64 -16.43 12.06
N CYS A 116 -3.82 -16.36 10.73
CA CYS A 116 -3.63 -15.08 10.04
C CYS A 116 -4.73 -14.08 10.46
N PRO A 117 -4.41 -12.87 10.92
CA PRO A 117 -5.42 -11.83 11.19
C PRO A 117 -6.13 -11.37 9.91
N CYS A 118 -5.61 -11.76 8.74
CA CYS A 118 -6.14 -11.42 7.43
C CYS A 118 -7.25 -12.36 6.94
N CYS A 119 -7.19 -13.65 7.30
CA CYS A 119 -8.07 -14.68 6.71
C CYS A 119 -8.47 -15.79 7.69
N GLY A 120 -7.96 -15.79 8.92
CA GLY A 120 -8.21 -16.83 9.92
C GLY A 120 -7.56 -18.19 9.62
N GLY A 121 -6.86 -18.32 8.49
CA GLY A 121 -6.20 -19.57 8.11
C GLY A 121 -4.94 -19.87 8.91
N ASP A 122 -4.58 -21.15 8.95
CA ASP A 122 -3.36 -21.65 9.57
C ASP A 122 -2.11 -21.13 8.84
N ARG A 123 -1.09 -20.75 9.61
CA ARG A 123 0.20 -20.30 9.06
C ARG A 123 1.08 -21.51 8.74
N PRO A 124 1.68 -21.57 7.53
CA PRO A 124 2.62 -22.63 7.20
C PRO A 124 3.86 -22.51 8.09
N ILE A 125 4.25 -23.63 8.72
CA ILE A 125 5.47 -23.72 9.52
C ILE A 125 6.65 -23.73 8.55
N LEU A 126 7.50 -22.71 8.63
CA LEU A 126 8.82 -22.73 8.00
C LEU A 126 9.73 -23.57 8.89
N SER A 127 9.84 -24.86 8.60
CA SER A 127 10.88 -25.68 9.22
C SER A 127 12.25 -25.26 8.70
N GLU A 128 13.21 -25.07 9.59
CA GLU A 128 14.62 -25.02 9.21
C GLU A 128 15.05 -26.39 8.66
N ARG A 129 15.62 -26.40 7.47
CA ARG A 129 16.41 -27.54 6.96
C ARG A 129 17.85 -27.38 7.40
#